data_AF-A0A9E2FHX0-F1
#
_entry.id   AF-A0A9E2FHX0-F1
#
_cell.length_a   1.000
_cell.length_b   1.000
_cell.length_c   1.000
_cell.angle_alpha   90.00
_cell.angle_beta   90.00
_cell.angle_gamma   90.00
#
_symmetry.space_group_name_H-M   'P 1'
#
loop_
_entity.id
_entity.type
_entity.pdbx_description
1 polymer ?
#
loop_
_entity_poly.entity_id
_entity_poly.type
_entity_poly.pdbx_seq_one_letter_code
_entity_poly.pdbx_strand_id
1 'polypeptide(L)'
;MVVELSQRFFFEAAHTLRRKLETESSLRIHGHTYHAEVMLRGEPDPDSGMLLDLAVLRAALADVRDRLDHRFLDEVDGLGPATLENLCQFIWRALASQLPQLARVTVERQASGDKCSLCAC
;
A
#
# COMPACT_ATOMS: atom_id res chain seq x y z
N MET A 1 -8.07 -17.41 -19.25
CA MET A 1 -8.40 -17.76 -17.85
C MET A 1 -7.87 -16.63 -16.99
N VAL A 2 -8.73 -15.94 -16.24
CA VAL A 2 -8.31 -14.79 -15.41
C VAL A 2 -7.91 -15.28 -14.03
N VAL A 3 -6.75 -14.85 -13.54
CA VAL A 3 -6.22 -15.16 -12.21
C VAL A 3 -5.93 -13.89 -11.42
N GLU A 4 -5.78 -14.04 -10.11
CA GLU A 4 -5.30 -13.00 -9.20
C GLU A 4 -3.97 -13.43 -8.58
N LEU A 5 -3.02 -12.51 -8.53
CA LEU A 5 -1.70 -12.70 -7.93
C LEU A 5 -1.46 -11.56 -6.94
N SER A 6 -1.11 -11.86 -5.70
CA SER A 6 -0.83 -10.82 -4.71
C SER A 6 0.51 -11.03 -3.99
N GLN A 7 1.04 -9.91 -3.49
CA GLN A 7 2.20 -9.90 -2.62
C GLN A 7 2.00 -8.88 -1.50
N ARG A 8 2.54 -9.21 -0.33
CA ARG A 8 2.49 -8.37 0.87
C ARG A 8 3.86 -7.80 1.21
N PHE A 9 3.84 -6.63 1.80
CA PHE A 9 4.96 -6.06 2.54
C PHE A 9 4.42 -5.34 3.77
N PHE A 10 5.31 -5.02 4.71
CA PHE A 10 4.98 -4.20 5.86
C PHE A 10 5.97 -3.07 6.02
N PHE A 11 5.56 -2.02 6.72
CA PHE A 11 6.42 -0.90 7.07
C PHE A 11 6.03 -0.34 8.43
N GLU A 12 7.03 0.13 9.17
CA GLU A 12 6.89 0.78 10.47
C GLU A 12 7.00 2.28 10.27
N ALA A 13 5.96 3.05 10.61
CA ALA A 13 6.00 4.49 10.39
C ALA A 13 5.24 5.27 11.47
N ALA A 14 5.68 6.50 11.67
CA ALA A 14 5.02 7.46 12.55
C ALA A 14 4.23 8.48 11.74
N HIS A 15 3.17 9.05 12.31
CA HIS A 15 2.39 10.11 11.72
C HIS A 15 1.68 10.98 12.77
N THR A 16 1.06 12.06 12.29
CA THR A 16 -0.02 12.76 13.00
C THR A 16 -1.30 12.75 12.17
N LEU A 17 -2.43 12.97 12.84
CA LEU A 17 -3.72 13.16 12.19
C LEU A 17 -4.54 14.23 12.91
N ARG A 18 -5.44 14.87 12.18
CA ARG A 18 -6.43 15.80 12.74
C ARG A 18 -7.80 15.14 12.74
N ARG A 19 -8.09 14.29 13.72
CA ARG A 19 -9.39 13.62 13.84
C ARG A 19 -10.40 14.50 14.58
N LYS A 20 -11.69 14.28 14.33
CA LYS A 20 -12.80 14.93 15.06
C LYS A 20 -13.05 14.29 16.42
N LEU A 21 -12.87 12.98 16.51
CA LEU A 21 -12.90 12.18 17.73
C LEU A 21 -11.47 11.76 18.04
N GLU A 22 -11.16 11.54 19.33
CA GLU A 22 -9.79 11.23 19.77
C GLU A 22 -8.78 12.32 19.34
N THR A 23 -9.21 13.57 19.28
CA THR A 23 -8.45 14.69 18.73
C THR A 23 -7.06 14.80 19.37
N GLU A 24 -7.00 14.84 20.69
CA GLU A 24 -5.75 14.97 21.47
C GLU A 24 -4.72 13.88 21.14
N SER A 25 -5.14 12.61 21.08
CA SER A 25 -4.21 11.51 20.76
C SER A 25 -3.81 11.52 19.29
N SER A 26 -4.74 11.88 18.39
CA SER A 26 -4.46 11.95 16.95
C SER A 26 -3.44 13.02 16.58
N LEU A 27 -3.42 14.14 17.31
CA LEU A 27 -2.49 15.26 17.08
C LEU A 27 -1.06 14.95 17.55
N ARG A 28 -0.87 13.97 18.42
CA ARG A 28 0.46 13.56 18.88
C ARG A 28 1.13 12.71 17.81
N ILE A 29 2.45 12.78 17.75
CA ILE A 29 3.25 11.83 16.98
C ILE A 29 3.03 10.44 17.59
N HIS A 30 2.55 9.53 16.75
CA HIS A 30 2.36 8.12 17.09
C HIS A 30 2.63 7.29 15.84
N GLY A 31 2.79 5.98 15.99
CA GLY A 31 3.13 5.11 14.87
C GLY A 31 2.38 3.81 14.90
N HIS A 32 2.45 3.10 13.78
CA HIS A 32 1.81 1.81 13.58
C HIS A 32 2.70 0.91 12.73
N THR A 33 2.55 -0.39 12.92
CA THR A 33 2.90 -1.39 11.92
C THR A 33 1.81 -1.41 10.86
N TYR A 34 2.14 -1.03 9.64
CA TYR A 34 1.24 -1.10 8.50
C TYR A 34 1.57 -2.33 7.66
N HIS A 35 0.53 -3.06 7.27
CA HIS A 35 0.62 -4.13 6.28
C HIS A 35 -0.04 -3.68 4.99
N ALA A 36 0.68 -3.79 3.89
CA ALA A 36 0.16 -3.51 2.57
C ALA A 36 0.11 -4.80 1.74
N GLU A 37 -0.97 -4.98 0.98
CA GLU A 37 -1.13 -6.04 -0.01
C GLU A 37 -1.42 -5.42 -1.37
N VAL A 38 -0.63 -5.81 -2.37
CA VAL A 38 -0.83 -5.42 -3.76
C VAL A 38 -1.25 -6.64 -4.55
N MET A 39 -2.36 -6.51 -5.27
CA MET A 39 -2.95 -7.56 -6.07
C MET A 39 -3.00 -7.12 -7.54
N LEU A 40 -2.54 -8.04 -8.39
CA LEU A 40 -2.64 -7.97 -9.83
C LEU A 40 -3.73 -8.92 -10.31
N ARG A 41 -4.40 -8.59 -11.41
CA ARG A 41 -5.40 -9.43 -12.05
C ARG A 41 -5.20 -9.42 -13.55
N GLY A 42 -5.23 -10.60 -14.17
CA GLY A 42 -5.10 -10.72 -15.62
C GLY A 42 -5.00 -12.17 -16.07
N GLU A 43 -4.64 -12.36 -17.33
CA GLU A 43 -4.39 -13.69 -17.89
C GLU A 43 -2.90 -14.00 -17.85
N PRO A 44 -2.50 -15.22 -17.44
CA PRO A 44 -1.11 -15.64 -17.55
C PRO A 44 -0.66 -15.65 -19.01
N ASP A 45 0.60 -15.26 -19.23
CA ASP A 45 1.27 -15.38 -20.52
C ASP A 45 1.31 -16.85 -20.96
N PRO A 46 0.96 -17.18 -22.23
CA PRO A 46 0.78 -18.56 -22.67
C PRO A 46 2.08 -19.37 -22.72
N ASP A 47 3.23 -18.72 -22.89
CA ASP A 47 4.51 -19.39 -23.01
C ASP A 47 5.14 -19.66 -21.63
N SER A 48 5.11 -18.67 -20.75
CA SER A 48 5.68 -18.76 -19.41
C SER A 48 4.73 -19.30 -18.34
N GLY A 49 3.41 -19.22 -18.57
CA GLY A 49 2.38 -19.59 -17.60
C GLY A 49 2.25 -18.62 -16.42
N MET A 50 2.89 -17.44 -16.48
CA MET A 50 2.91 -16.46 -15.39
C MET A 50 2.08 -15.23 -15.72
N LEU A 51 1.39 -14.67 -14.72
CA LEU A 51 0.79 -13.33 -14.86
C LEU A 51 1.87 -12.24 -14.86
N LEU A 52 2.82 -12.36 -13.93
CA LEU A 52 4.01 -11.54 -13.77
C LEU A 52 5.05 -12.35 -12.99
N ASP A 53 6.34 -12.16 -13.28
CA ASP A 53 7.40 -12.64 -12.39
C ASP A 53 7.28 -11.95 -11.02
N LEU A 54 7.08 -12.74 -9.96
CA LEU A 54 6.97 -12.23 -8.59
C LEU A 54 8.22 -11.47 -8.11
N ALA A 55 9.39 -11.68 -8.71
CA ALA A 55 10.58 -10.89 -8.42
C ALA A 55 10.42 -9.43 -8.88
N VAL A 56 9.78 -9.19 -10.03
CA VAL A 56 9.46 -7.84 -10.52
C VAL A 56 8.49 -7.15 -9.57
N LEU A 57 7.43 -7.85 -9.12
CA LEU A 57 6.50 -7.31 -8.14
C LEU A 57 7.23 -6.96 -6.83
N ARG A 58 8.05 -7.87 -6.29
CA ARG A 58 8.79 -7.62 -5.05
C ARG A 58 9.75 -6.42 -5.16
N ALA A 59 10.41 -6.23 -6.29
CA ALA A 59 11.28 -5.08 -6.51
C ALA A 59 10.48 -3.77 -6.49
N ALA A 60 9.37 -3.69 -7.23
CA ALA A 60 8.52 -2.51 -7.24
C ALA A 60 7.92 -2.20 -5.85
N LEU A 61 7.57 -3.23 -5.08
CA LEU A 61 7.10 -3.06 -3.70
C LEU A 61 8.20 -2.62 -2.73
N ALA A 62 9.45 -3.05 -2.95
CA ALA A 62 10.59 -2.60 -2.16
C ALA A 62 10.84 -1.10 -2.34
N ASP A 63 10.78 -0.60 -3.59
CA ASP A 63 10.94 0.84 -3.87
C ASP A 63 9.84 1.69 -3.20
N VAL A 64 8.61 1.18 -3.15
CA VAL A 64 7.51 1.84 -2.43
C VAL A 64 7.73 1.77 -0.92
N ARG A 65 8.17 0.62 -0.40
CA ARG A 65 8.45 0.42 1.01
C ARG A 65 9.55 1.36 1.52
N ASP A 66 10.62 1.58 0.77
CA ASP A 66 11.73 2.46 1.17
C ASP A 66 11.31 3.93 1.35
N ARG A 67 10.21 4.33 0.71
CA ARG A 67 9.60 5.66 0.85
C ARG A 67 8.71 5.79 2.09
N LEU A 68 8.35 4.68 2.75
CA LEU A 68 7.38 4.62 3.85
C LEU A 68 7.98 4.09 5.15
N ASP A 69 8.88 3.10 5.07
CA ASP A 69 9.45 2.41 6.22
C ASP A 69 10.42 3.29 6.99
N HIS A 70 10.29 3.27 8.32
CA HIS A 70 11.02 4.11 9.26
C HIS A 70 10.93 5.61 8.95
N ARG A 71 9.79 6.06 8.40
CA ARG A 71 9.53 7.48 8.09
C ARG A 71 8.51 8.11 9.02
N PHE A 72 8.56 9.43 9.09
CA PHE A 72 7.44 10.26 9.53
C PHE A 72 6.58 10.58 8.30
N LEU A 73 5.40 9.99 8.21
CA LEU A 73 4.57 9.98 7.00
C LEU A 73 4.08 11.38 6.59
N ASP A 74 3.94 12.30 7.55
CA ASP A 74 3.56 13.68 7.27
C ASP A 74 4.59 14.42 6.39
N GLU A 75 5.83 13.93 6.31
CA GLU A 75 6.92 14.46 5.48
C GLU A 75 7.07 13.72 4.13
N VAL A 76 6.26 12.69 3.86
CA VAL A 76 6.35 11.93 2.61
C VAL A 76 5.61 12.68 1.50
N ASP A 77 6.39 13.22 0.57
CA ASP A 77 5.87 13.98 -0.58
C ASP A 77 4.82 13.19 -1.39
N GLY A 78 3.66 13.81 -1.58
CA GLY A 78 2.55 13.25 -2.34
C GLY A 78 1.68 12.22 -1.61
N LEU A 79 1.96 11.93 -0.32
CA LEU A 79 1.09 11.08 0.51
C LEU A 79 -0.15 11.83 1.00
N GLY A 80 0.02 13.08 1.46
CA GLY A 80 -1.02 13.83 2.16
C GLY A 80 -1.21 13.34 3.60
N PRO A 81 -2.35 13.64 4.26
CA PRO A 81 -2.64 13.13 5.60
C PRO A 81 -2.53 11.59 5.63
N ALA A 82 -1.80 11.03 6.59
CA ALA A 82 -1.45 9.61 6.62
C ALA A 82 -2.60 8.68 7.06
N THR A 83 -3.75 8.79 6.39
CA THR A 83 -4.88 7.88 6.52
C THR A 83 -4.68 6.60 5.70
N LEU A 84 -5.46 5.56 5.97
CA LEU A 84 -5.34 4.31 5.21
C LEU A 84 -5.74 4.51 3.73
N GLU A 85 -6.72 5.37 3.46
CA GLU A 85 -7.16 5.73 2.11
C GLU A 85 -6.04 6.39 1.31
N ASN A 86 -5.35 7.37 1.92
CA ASN A 86 -4.25 8.07 1.27
C ASN A 86 -3.03 7.17 1.07
N LEU A 87 -2.75 6.26 2.01
CA LEU A 87 -1.72 5.23 1.83
C LEU A 87 -2.06 4.29 0.66
N CYS A 88 -3.29 3.81 0.55
CA CYS A 88 -3.74 3.02 -0.61
C CYS A 88 -3.53 3.78 -1.92
N GLN A 89 -3.95 5.05 -1.98
CA GLN A 89 -3.77 5.87 -3.19
C GLN A 89 -2.31 6.15 -3.50
N PHE A 90 -1.47 6.39 -2.50
CA PHE A 90 -0.04 6.64 -2.68
C PHE A 90 0.66 5.42 -3.27
N ILE A 91 0.43 4.24 -2.69
CA ILE A 91 0.97 2.97 -3.20
C ILE A 91 0.44 2.71 -4.62
N TRP A 92 -0.84 2.93 -4.86
CA TRP A 92 -1.44 2.79 -6.20
C TRP A 92 -0.75 3.70 -7.23
N ARG A 93 -0.63 5.00 -6.95
CA ARG A 93 0.02 5.97 -7.85
C ARG A 93 1.47 5.60 -8.15
N ALA A 94 2.19 5.07 -7.18
CA ALA A 94 3.58 4.66 -7.35
C ALA A 94 3.74 3.43 -8.27
N LEU A 95 2.72 2.56 -8.32
CA LEU A 95 2.78 1.28 -9.03
C LEU A 95 2.05 1.27 -10.37
N ALA A 96 1.00 2.09 -10.54
CA ALA A 96 0.07 1.99 -11.67
C ALA A 96 0.74 2.17 -13.05
N SER A 97 1.80 2.98 -13.16
CA SER A 97 2.53 3.16 -14.42
C SER A 97 3.40 1.96 -14.81
N GLN A 98 3.84 1.18 -13.82
CA GLN A 98 4.74 0.04 -14.01
C GLN A 98 3.99 -1.30 -14.03
N LEU A 99 2.80 -1.36 -13.41
CA LEU A 99 1.99 -2.56 -13.26
C LEU A 99 0.58 -2.34 -13.84
N PRO A 100 0.40 -2.46 -15.18
CA PRO A 100 -0.91 -2.25 -15.82
C PRO A 100 -2.01 -3.19 -15.34
N GLN A 101 -1.63 -4.34 -14.77
CA GLN A 101 -2.53 -5.35 -14.21
C GLN A 101 -2.94 -5.05 -12.75
N LEU A 102 -2.52 -3.91 -12.18
CA LEU A 102 -2.83 -3.52 -10.81
C LEU A 102 -4.34 -3.48 -10.59
N ALA A 103 -4.83 -4.34 -9.70
CA ALA A 103 -6.26 -4.55 -9.48
C ALA A 103 -6.71 -4.06 -8.12
N ARG A 104 -5.88 -4.24 -7.07
CA ARG A 104 -6.23 -3.79 -5.73
C ARG A 104 -4.98 -3.48 -4.90
N VAL A 105 -5.06 -2.42 -4.12
CA VAL A 105 -4.13 -2.10 -3.04
C VAL A 105 -4.91 -2.12 -1.73
N THR A 106 -4.43 -2.85 -0.75
CA THR A 106 -4.97 -2.90 0.61
C THR A 106 -3.92 -2.39 1.58
N VAL A 107 -4.33 -1.57 2.55
CA VAL A 107 -3.48 -1.21 3.70
C VAL A 107 -4.25 -1.48 4.99
N GLU A 108 -3.58 -2.12 5.94
CA GLU A 108 -4.15 -2.60 7.20
C GLU A 108 -3.24 -2.27 8.38
N ARG A 109 -3.85 -1.95 9.53
CA ARG A 109 -3.20 -2.00 10.85
C ARG A 109 -3.76 -3.19 11.61
N GLN A 110 -3.04 -4.31 11.60
CA GLN A 110 -3.54 -5.58 12.13
C GLN A 110 -3.88 -5.49 13.62
N ALA A 111 -3.10 -4.76 14.41
CA ALA A 111 -3.29 -4.64 15.86
C ALA A 111 -4.64 -3.99 16.24
N SER A 112 -5.14 -3.06 15.41
CA SER A 112 -6.44 -2.41 15.61
C SER A 112 -7.56 -2.99 14.74
N GLY A 113 -7.23 -3.84 13.77
CA GLY A 113 -8.18 -4.40 12.80
C GLY A 113 -8.64 -3.40 11.72
N ASP A 114 -7.99 -2.24 11.62
CA ASP A 114 -8.36 -1.22 10.64
C ASP A 114 -7.85 -1.63 9.25
N LYS A 115 -8.71 -1.55 8.22
CA LYS A 115 -8.35 -1.90 6.85
C LYS A 115 -9.00 -0.97 5.83
N CYS A 116 -8.25 -0.57 4.82
CA CYS A 116 -8.75 0.11 3.62
C CYS A 116 -8.34 -0.68 2.38
N SER A 117 -9.15 -0.61 1.32
CA SER A 117 -8.83 -1.20 0.02
C SER A 117 -9.24 -0.25 -1.10
N LEU A 118 -8.31 0.00 -2.02
CA LEU A 118 -8.54 0.71 -3.28
C LEU A 118 -8.52 -0.32 -4.42
N CYS A 119 -9.61 -0.40 -5.17
CA CYS A 119 -9.77 -1.32 -6.29
C CYS A 119 -9.77 -0.55 -7.63
N ALA A 120 -9.29 -1.18 -8.70
CA ALA A 120 -9.56 -0.73 -10.06
C ALA A 120 -11.09 -0.65 -10.29
N CYS A 121 -11.53 0.39 -10.99
CA CYS A 121 -12.92 0.49 -11.44
C CYS A 121 -13.21 -0.47 -12.60
#